data_AF-A0A8D8QX35-F1
#
_entry.id   AF-A0A8D8QX35-F1
#
_cell.length_a   1.000
_cell.length_b   1.000
_cell.length_c   1.000
_cell.angle_alpha   90.00
_cell.angle_beta   90.00
_cell.angle_gamma   90.00
#
_symmetry.space_group_name_H-M   'P 1'
#
loop_
_entity.id
_entity.type
_entity.pdbx_description
1 polymer ?
#
loop_
_entity_poly.entity_id
_entity_poly.type
_entity_poly.pdbx_seq_one_letter_code
_entity_poly.pdbx_strand_id
1 'polypeptide(L)'
;MYNNIYFTGTSSLRRAAQLARNYPHLKVENIRGNLNTRLRKLDEDNTFFDGIILAVAGIVRMKWEDRISEYLEPGSMLYAVGQGALAVECRDGDRRIISLIEPLHHQATLMRIIAERAFLNTLGGGCSAPVAVCTEFQQGSVTMTGAVWSLDGKETLQEEMTRSLEAEENEVDCGGQEVGSGEPARKSIRHDASTYFGVHPGSIKTGHLQCARNLGINLAHELIARGALKIMSVAKQTINATP
;
A
#
# COMPACT_ATOMS: atom_id res chain seq x y z
N MET A 1 39.19 -6.07 -3.25
CA MET A 1 37.74 -6.03 -3.58
C MET A 1 37.52 -4.79 -4.40
N TYR A 2 37.00 -4.91 -5.62
CA TYR A 2 36.66 -3.74 -6.44
C TYR A 2 35.54 -2.96 -5.75
N ASN A 3 35.86 -1.77 -5.24
CA ASN A 3 34.93 -0.80 -4.66
C ASN A 3 34.12 -0.11 -5.78
N ASN A 4 33.43 -0.87 -6.60
CA ASN A 4 32.56 -0.27 -7.60
C ASN A 4 31.28 0.21 -6.89
N ILE A 5 31.12 1.53 -6.83
CA ILE A 5 29.89 2.16 -6.39
C ILE A 5 28.94 2.13 -7.59
N TYR A 6 27.80 1.45 -7.44
CA TYR A 6 26.77 1.39 -8.47
C TYR A 6 25.64 2.37 -8.16
N PHE A 7 25.28 3.20 -9.13
CA PHE A 7 24.29 4.26 -9.01
C PHE A 7 22.91 3.76 -9.45
N THR A 8 21.96 3.74 -8.51
CA THR A 8 20.58 3.28 -8.76
C THR A 8 19.59 4.44 -8.75
N GLY A 9 18.82 4.59 -9.82
CA GLY A 9 17.84 5.66 -9.99
C GLY A 9 16.49 5.36 -9.33
N THR A 10 16.12 6.14 -8.30
CA THR A 10 14.74 6.20 -7.78
C THR A 10 14.51 7.49 -6.99
N SER A 11 13.36 8.14 -7.22
CA SER A 11 12.91 9.28 -6.38
C SER A 11 11.89 8.89 -5.31
N SER A 12 11.65 7.59 -5.09
CA SER A 12 10.82 7.11 -4.00
C SER A 12 11.66 6.92 -2.74
N LEU A 13 11.34 7.67 -1.67
CA LEU A 13 11.99 7.56 -0.36
C LEU A 13 11.83 6.16 0.23
N ARG A 14 10.65 5.55 0.06
CA ARG A 14 10.38 4.15 0.42
C ARG A 14 11.37 3.17 -0.23
N ARG A 15 11.61 3.32 -1.55
CA ARG A 15 12.57 2.45 -2.27
C ARG A 15 14.00 2.75 -1.84
N ALA A 16 14.35 4.03 -1.72
CA ALA A 16 15.69 4.45 -1.33
C ALA A 16 16.10 3.91 0.04
N ALA A 17 15.22 4.02 1.05
CA ALA A 17 15.47 3.50 2.39
C ALA A 17 15.67 1.98 2.40
N GLN A 18 14.84 1.24 1.67
CA GLN A 18 14.98 -0.22 1.57
C GLN A 18 16.24 -0.63 0.81
N LEU A 19 16.60 0.07 -0.27
CA LEU A 19 17.85 -0.16 -0.99
C LEU A 19 19.07 0.13 -0.11
N ALA A 20 19.09 1.24 0.60
CA ALA A 20 20.19 1.61 1.50
C ALA A 20 20.42 0.55 2.59
N ARG A 21 19.33 -0.07 3.07
CA ARG A 21 19.37 -1.15 4.04
C ARG A 21 19.85 -2.48 3.45
N ASN A 22 19.22 -2.91 2.35
CA ASN A 22 19.38 -4.27 1.82
C ASN A 22 20.57 -4.39 0.87
N TYR A 23 20.99 -3.28 0.26
CA TYR A 23 22.06 -3.21 -0.73
C TYR A 23 22.99 -2.01 -0.44
N PRO A 24 23.76 -2.03 0.68
CA PRO A 24 24.55 -0.89 1.14
C PRO A 24 25.70 -0.47 0.21
N HIS A 25 26.00 -1.28 -0.81
CA HIS A 25 26.99 -0.98 -1.86
C HIS A 25 26.39 -0.15 -3.01
N LEU A 26 25.07 0.02 -3.07
CA LEU A 26 24.40 0.86 -4.05
C LEU A 26 24.31 2.30 -3.56
N LYS A 27 24.53 3.25 -4.46
CA LYS A 27 24.28 4.67 -4.24
C LYS A 27 22.98 5.06 -4.92
N VAL A 28 21.99 5.48 -4.14
CA VAL A 28 20.67 5.86 -4.66
C VAL A 28 20.68 7.31 -5.10
N GLU A 29 20.31 7.55 -6.36
CA GLU A 29 20.21 8.89 -6.95
C GLU A 29 18.81 9.16 -7.49
N ASN A 30 18.42 10.44 -7.49
CA ASN A 30 17.09 10.84 -7.92
C ASN A 30 16.93 10.75 -9.44
N ILE A 31 15.89 10.07 -9.90
CA ILE A 31 15.47 10.06 -11.31
C ILE A 31 14.01 10.50 -11.45
N ARG A 32 13.81 11.62 -12.15
CA ARG A 32 12.50 12.22 -12.42
C ARG A 32 12.11 12.12 -13.89
N GLY A 33 10.80 12.17 -14.13
CA GLY A 33 10.16 12.00 -15.43
C GLY A 33 9.09 10.91 -15.40
N ASN A 34 8.32 10.80 -16.48
CA ASN A 34 7.45 9.66 -16.71
C ASN A 34 8.29 8.40 -17.06
N LEU A 35 7.63 7.27 -17.25
CA LEU A 35 8.31 5.99 -17.50
C LEU A 35 9.25 6.04 -18.73
N ASN A 36 8.76 6.62 -19.84
CA ASN A 36 9.54 6.83 -21.07
C ASN A 36 10.82 7.66 -20.80
N THR A 37 10.67 8.81 -20.14
CA THR A 37 11.82 9.68 -19.84
C THR A 37 12.84 9.00 -18.94
N ARG A 38 12.39 8.19 -17.98
CA ARG A 38 13.29 7.48 -17.07
C ARG A 38 14.08 6.38 -17.77
N LEU A 39 13.43 5.57 -18.61
CA LEU A 39 14.11 4.55 -19.40
C LEU A 39 15.08 5.19 -20.39
N ARG A 40 14.69 6.27 -21.07
CA ARG A 40 15.60 6.99 -21.97
C ARG A 40 16.85 7.48 -21.23
N LYS A 41 16.71 8.06 -20.03
CA LYS A 41 17.86 8.48 -19.20
C LYS A 41 18.75 7.32 -18.77
N LEU A 42 18.22 6.11 -18.66
CA LEU A 42 19.02 4.91 -18.41
C LEU A 42 19.74 4.43 -19.67
N ASP A 43 19.14 4.63 -20.85
CA ASP A 43 19.66 4.16 -22.14
C ASP A 43 20.66 5.15 -22.79
N GLU A 44 20.77 6.38 -22.27
CA GLU A 44 21.70 7.41 -22.76
C GLU A 44 23.17 7.01 -22.46
N ASP A 45 24.06 7.09 -23.47
CA ASP A 45 25.48 6.68 -23.36
C ASP A 45 26.25 7.41 -22.24
N ASN A 46 25.83 8.64 -21.91
CA ASN A 46 26.41 9.47 -20.86
C ASN A 46 25.64 9.39 -19.54
N THR A 47 24.77 8.39 -19.38
CA THR A 47 24.10 8.16 -18.11
C THR A 47 25.11 7.80 -17.02
N PHE A 48 24.83 8.23 -15.80
CA PHE A 48 25.54 7.78 -14.62
C PHE A 48 24.76 6.71 -13.86
N PHE A 49 23.58 6.31 -14.33
CA PHE A 49 22.77 5.27 -13.69
C PHE A 49 23.17 3.88 -14.20
N ASP A 50 23.51 2.97 -13.29
CA ASP A 50 23.71 1.56 -13.59
C ASP A 50 22.40 0.77 -13.64
N GLY A 51 21.35 1.31 -13.02
CA GLY A 51 20.01 0.73 -13.01
C GLY A 51 18.97 1.68 -12.42
N ILE A 52 17.68 1.38 -12.62
CA ILE A 52 16.57 2.16 -12.06
C ILE A 52 15.51 1.25 -11.46
N ILE A 53 14.83 1.69 -10.41
CA ILE A 53 13.74 0.91 -9.79
C ILE A 53 12.39 1.44 -10.23
N LEU A 54 11.60 0.57 -10.86
CA LEU A 54 10.26 0.87 -11.38
C LEU A 54 9.23 -0.12 -10.82
N ALA A 55 7.94 0.23 -10.93
CA ALA A 55 6.87 -0.71 -10.58
C ALA A 55 6.62 -1.63 -11.78
N VAL A 56 6.66 -2.94 -11.56
CA VAL A 56 6.38 -3.97 -12.57
C VAL A 56 5.05 -3.72 -13.29
N ALA A 57 3.99 -3.41 -12.55
CA ALA A 57 2.67 -3.15 -13.13
C ALA A 57 2.68 -1.99 -14.16
N GLY A 58 3.55 -1.00 -14.00
CA GLY A 58 3.71 0.08 -14.97
C GLY A 58 4.41 -0.38 -16.25
N ILE A 59 5.43 -1.23 -16.12
CA ILE A 59 6.18 -1.82 -17.24
C ILE A 59 5.28 -2.75 -18.06
N VAL A 60 4.58 -3.66 -17.39
CA VAL A 60 3.65 -4.64 -18.01
C VAL A 60 2.53 -3.93 -18.78
N ARG A 61 1.93 -2.88 -18.21
CA ARG A 61 0.89 -2.09 -18.90
C ARG A 61 1.38 -1.42 -20.18
N MET A 62 2.67 -1.11 -20.25
CA MET A 62 3.31 -0.54 -21.43
C MET A 62 3.82 -1.60 -22.41
N LYS A 63 3.71 -2.90 -22.06
CA LYS A 63 4.23 -4.04 -22.82
C LYS A 63 5.75 -4.01 -23.00
N TRP A 64 6.47 -3.66 -21.92
CA TRP A 64 7.93 -3.53 -21.90
C TRP A 64 8.58 -4.53 -20.94
N GLU A 65 8.00 -5.72 -20.77
CA GLU A 65 8.47 -6.76 -19.85
C GLU A 65 9.92 -7.18 -20.13
N ASP A 66 10.37 -7.12 -21.40
CA ASP A 66 11.75 -7.37 -21.80
C ASP A 66 12.76 -6.40 -21.18
N ARG A 67 12.29 -5.27 -20.61
CA ARG A 67 13.12 -4.31 -19.88
C ARG A 67 13.32 -4.68 -18.41
N ILE A 68 12.65 -5.72 -17.90
CA ILE A 68 12.76 -6.16 -16.50
C ILE A 68 13.95 -7.10 -16.37
N SER A 69 15.03 -6.59 -15.77
CA SER A 69 16.20 -7.42 -15.45
C SER A 69 16.00 -8.28 -14.20
N GLU A 70 15.21 -7.80 -13.23
CA GLU A 70 15.00 -8.48 -11.95
C GLU A 70 13.66 -8.08 -11.33
N TYR A 71 12.97 -9.05 -10.73
CA TYR A 71 11.80 -8.83 -9.88
C TYR A 71 12.25 -8.72 -8.42
N LEU A 72 11.97 -7.58 -7.79
CA LEU A 72 12.20 -7.41 -6.35
C LEU A 72 10.99 -7.96 -5.58
N GLU A 73 11.11 -9.21 -5.16
CA GLU A 73 10.10 -9.91 -4.37
C GLU A 73 9.89 -9.26 -2.99
N PRO A 74 8.76 -9.51 -2.30
CA PRO A 74 8.47 -8.91 -0.99
C PRO A 74 9.55 -9.12 0.09
N GLY A 75 10.29 -10.23 0.03
CA GLY A 75 11.45 -10.46 0.91
C GLY A 75 12.60 -9.48 0.69
N SER A 76 12.72 -8.91 -0.51
CA SER A 76 13.75 -7.95 -0.90
C SER A 76 13.26 -6.51 -0.85
N MET A 77 12.01 -6.25 -1.22
CA MET A 77 11.42 -4.91 -1.20
C MET A 77 9.90 -4.95 -1.06
N LEU A 78 9.38 -4.47 0.07
CA LEU A 78 7.95 -4.23 0.26
C LEU A 78 7.48 -3.08 -0.65
N TYR A 79 6.25 -3.18 -1.15
CA TYR A 79 5.69 -2.25 -2.13
C TYR A 79 4.94 -1.07 -1.48
N ALA A 80 4.57 -0.07 -2.29
CA ALA A 80 3.77 1.07 -1.82
C ALA A 80 2.30 0.68 -1.67
N VAL A 81 1.59 1.21 -0.68
CA VAL A 81 0.14 1.01 -0.50
C VAL A 81 -0.61 1.19 -1.83
N GLY A 82 -1.33 0.14 -2.23
CA GLY A 82 -2.08 0.05 -3.47
C GLY A 82 -1.30 -0.09 -4.76
N GLN A 83 0.00 -0.39 -4.70
CA GLN A 83 0.82 -0.55 -5.90
C GLN A 83 0.26 -1.66 -6.80
N GLY A 84 -0.02 -1.31 -8.05
CA GLY A 84 -0.51 -2.24 -9.06
C GLY A 84 -2.03 -2.30 -9.18
N ALA A 85 -2.80 -1.86 -8.19
CA ALA A 85 -4.24 -1.71 -8.33
C ALA A 85 -4.62 -0.48 -9.18
N LEU A 86 -5.76 -0.54 -9.86
CA LEU A 86 -6.41 0.62 -10.47
C LEU A 86 -7.68 0.91 -9.67
N ALA A 87 -7.98 2.18 -9.50
CA ALA A 87 -9.21 2.66 -8.88
C ALA A 87 -9.94 3.58 -9.85
N VAL A 88 -11.28 3.55 -9.81
CA VAL A 88 -12.14 4.48 -10.52
C VAL A 88 -12.74 5.42 -9.48
N GLU A 89 -12.46 6.71 -9.61
CA GLU A 89 -13.02 7.74 -8.75
C GLU A 89 -14.36 8.22 -9.30
N CYS A 90 -15.37 8.31 -8.44
CA CYS A 90 -16.67 8.88 -8.76
C CYS A 90 -17.15 9.80 -7.64
N ARG A 91 -18.18 10.60 -7.92
CA ARG A 91 -18.84 11.41 -6.87
C ARG A 91 -19.53 10.49 -5.88
N ASP A 92 -19.38 10.80 -4.59
CA ASP A 92 -20.14 10.13 -3.55
C ASP A 92 -21.65 10.38 -3.73
N GLY A 93 -22.45 9.39 -3.41
CA GLY A 93 -23.91 9.41 -3.57
C GLY A 93 -24.44 9.28 -5.02
N ASP A 94 -23.59 9.29 -6.05
CA ASP A 94 -24.01 9.09 -7.46
C ASP A 94 -24.29 7.60 -7.73
N ARG A 95 -25.45 7.13 -7.27
CA ARG A 95 -25.85 5.71 -7.33
C ARG A 95 -25.81 5.14 -8.75
N ARG A 96 -26.14 5.97 -9.76
CA ARG A 96 -26.10 5.53 -11.15
C ARG A 96 -24.69 5.17 -11.56
N ILE A 97 -23.71 6.05 -11.28
CA ILE A 97 -22.31 5.78 -11.61
C ILE A 97 -21.76 4.62 -10.78
N ILE A 98 -22.07 4.59 -9.47
CA ILE A 98 -21.62 3.52 -8.57
C ILE A 98 -22.09 2.15 -9.08
N SER A 99 -23.36 2.00 -9.45
CA SER A 99 -23.87 0.73 -9.99
C SER A 99 -23.26 0.35 -11.35
N LEU A 100 -22.83 1.32 -12.16
CA LEU A 100 -22.16 1.04 -13.44
C LEU A 100 -20.72 0.53 -13.27
N ILE A 101 -20.01 1.02 -12.26
CA ILE A 101 -18.61 0.64 -12.00
C ILE A 101 -18.48 -0.52 -11.01
N GLU A 102 -19.54 -0.83 -10.25
CA GLU A 102 -19.56 -1.92 -9.27
C GLU A 102 -19.06 -3.27 -9.83
N PRO A 103 -19.42 -3.69 -11.06
CA PRO A 103 -18.92 -4.94 -11.64
C PRO A 103 -17.40 -5.01 -11.83
N LEU A 104 -16.69 -3.87 -11.78
CA LEU A 104 -15.22 -3.82 -11.88
C LEU A 104 -14.52 -4.17 -10.57
N HIS A 105 -15.25 -4.31 -9.46
CA HIS A 105 -14.65 -4.69 -8.18
C HIS A 105 -14.09 -6.12 -8.24
N HIS A 106 -12.84 -6.23 -7.81
CA HIS A 106 -12.20 -7.52 -7.57
C HIS A 106 -12.02 -7.71 -6.06
N GLN A 107 -12.73 -8.68 -5.48
CA GLN A 107 -12.82 -8.86 -4.03
C GLN A 107 -11.45 -8.98 -3.35
N ALA A 108 -10.59 -9.88 -3.83
CA ALA A 108 -9.26 -10.08 -3.24
C ALA A 108 -8.43 -8.79 -3.25
N THR A 109 -8.47 -8.02 -4.33
CA THR A 109 -7.79 -6.72 -4.41
C THR A 109 -8.43 -5.71 -3.47
N LEU A 110 -9.76 -5.62 -3.39
CA LEU A 110 -10.43 -4.65 -2.54
C LEU A 110 -10.06 -4.84 -1.06
N MET A 111 -10.08 -6.09 -0.60
CA MET A 111 -9.73 -6.46 0.76
C MET A 111 -8.30 -6.04 1.12
N ARG A 112 -7.35 -6.37 0.25
CA ARG A 112 -5.94 -5.98 0.38
C ARG A 112 -5.80 -4.46 0.43
N ILE A 113 -6.44 -3.74 -0.50
CA ILE A 113 -6.37 -2.27 -0.58
C ILE A 113 -6.95 -1.62 0.67
N ILE A 114 -8.07 -2.12 1.20
CA ILE A 114 -8.66 -1.58 2.43
C ILE A 114 -7.70 -1.75 3.61
N ALA A 115 -7.10 -2.93 3.78
CA ALA A 115 -6.11 -3.15 4.84
C ALA A 115 -4.90 -2.22 4.70
N GLU A 116 -4.34 -2.11 3.50
CA GLU A 116 -3.18 -1.26 3.23
C GLU A 116 -3.46 0.23 3.44
N ARG A 117 -4.64 0.70 3.00
CA ARG A 117 -5.07 2.10 3.20
C ARG A 117 -5.36 2.39 4.66
N ALA A 118 -5.99 1.45 5.36
CA ALA A 118 -6.25 1.55 6.79
C ALA A 118 -4.95 1.74 7.58
N PHE A 119 -3.98 0.87 7.31
CA PHE A 119 -2.65 0.92 7.90
C PHE A 119 -1.96 2.28 7.69
N LEU A 120 -1.91 2.75 6.44
CA LEU A 120 -1.26 4.03 6.12
C LEU A 120 -1.96 5.23 6.76
N ASN A 121 -3.30 5.22 6.75
CA ASN A 121 -4.10 6.27 7.34
C ASN A 121 -3.92 6.34 8.86
N THR A 122 -3.93 5.20 9.55
CA THR A 122 -3.69 5.12 11.00
C THR A 122 -2.29 5.59 11.39
N LEU A 123 -1.27 5.33 10.55
CA LEU A 123 0.09 5.86 10.76
C LEU A 123 0.20 7.38 10.48
N GLY A 124 -0.83 8.02 9.91
CA GLY A 124 -0.76 9.42 9.46
C GLY A 124 0.21 9.62 8.28
N GLY A 125 0.47 8.56 7.51
CA GLY A 125 1.38 8.58 6.37
C GLY A 125 0.74 9.11 5.09
N GLY A 126 1.58 9.58 4.16
CA GLY A 126 1.18 9.98 2.80
C GLY A 126 2.20 9.49 1.77
N CYS A 127 2.09 9.94 0.52
CA CYS A 127 2.95 9.47 -0.59
C CYS A 127 4.46 9.60 -0.35
N SER A 128 4.88 10.55 0.50
CA SER A 128 6.29 10.79 0.84
C SER A 128 6.77 10.04 2.08
N ALA A 129 5.90 9.28 2.75
CA ALA A 129 6.30 8.54 3.94
C ALA A 129 7.11 7.28 3.54
N PRO A 130 8.19 6.95 4.26
CA PRO A 130 8.96 5.71 4.05
C PRO A 130 8.21 4.51 4.66
N VAL A 131 6.97 4.30 4.21
CA VAL A 131 6.06 3.24 4.64
C VAL A 131 5.87 2.28 3.48
N ALA A 132 5.91 0.98 3.75
CA ALA A 132 5.69 -0.05 2.75
C ALA A 132 4.84 -1.18 3.31
N VAL A 133 4.24 -1.94 2.40
CA VAL A 133 3.35 -3.05 2.71
C VAL A 133 3.60 -4.21 1.75
N CYS A 134 3.25 -5.41 2.17
CA CYS A 134 2.95 -6.53 1.30
C CYS A 134 1.69 -7.21 1.82
N THR A 135 0.73 -7.49 0.94
CA THR A 135 -0.49 -8.19 1.31
C THR A 135 -0.76 -9.35 0.38
N GLU A 136 -1.35 -10.38 0.94
CA GLU A 136 -1.80 -11.56 0.22
C GLU A 136 -3.22 -11.91 0.67
N PHE A 137 -4.03 -12.40 -0.28
CA PHE A 137 -5.35 -12.93 0.02
C PHE A 137 -5.42 -14.35 -0.51
N GLN A 138 -5.41 -15.32 0.40
CA GLN A 138 -5.41 -16.75 0.08
C GLN A 138 -6.36 -17.48 1.02
N GLN A 139 -7.14 -18.42 0.48
CA GLN A 139 -8.01 -19.31 1.27
C GLN A 139 -8.90 -18.57 2.29
N GLY A 140 -9.47 -17.43 1.91
CA GLY A 140 -10.34 -16.66 2.82
C GLY A 140 -9.60 -15.98 3.97
N SER A 141 -8.28 -15.80 3.88
CA SER A 141 -7.48 -15.05 4.84
C SER A 141 -6.72 -13.92 4.14
N VAL A 142 -6.60 -12.77 4.82
CA VAL A 142 -5.72 -11.67 4.42
C VAL A 142 -4.51 -11.66 5.33
N THR A 143 -3.32 -11.79 4.74
CA THR A 143 -2.03 -11.59 5.43
C THR A 143 -1.46 -10.26 5.00
N MET A 144 -0.95 -9.49 5.95
CA MET A 144 -0.35 -8.19 5.70
C MET A 144 0.95 -8.04 6.49
N THR A 145 2.04 -7.82 5.76
CA THR A 145 3.29 -7.27 6.31
C THR A 145 3.27 -5.76 6.14
N GLY A 146 3.58 -5.02 7.20
CA GLY A 146 3.64 -3.55 7.20
C GLY A 146 4.93 -3.09 7.85
N ALA A 147 5.56 -2.05 7.29
CA ALA A 147 6.83 -1.57 7.81
C ALA A 147 7.07 -0.08 7.58
N VAL A 148 7.90 0.49 8.44
CA VAL A 148 8.38 1.88 8.38
C VAL A 148 9.91 1.92 8.48
N TRP A 149 10.55 2.84 7.76
CA TRP A 149 12.00 3.03 7.77
C TRP A 149 12.41 4.47 8.08
N SER A 150 13.61 4.67 8.64
CA SER A 150 14.32 5.95 8.51
C SER A 150 14.71 6.20 7.05
N LEU A 151 14.94 7.45 6.67
CA LEU A 151 15.29 7.79 5.27
C LEU A 151 16.61 7.14 4.82
N ASP A 152 17.52 6.87 5.74
CA ASP A 152 18.79 6.18 5.49
C ASP A 152 18.68 4.65 5.63
N GLY A 153 17.50 4.11 5.95
CA GLY A 153 17.24 2.67 6.05
C GLY A 153 17.80 1.97 7.30
N LYS A 154 18.48 2.70 8.20
CA LYS A 154 19.12 2.12 9.39
C LYS A 154 18.10 1.67 10.42
N GLU A 155 17.12 2.52 10.71
CA GLU A 155 16.01 2.18 11.59
C GLU A 155 14.86 1.58 10.77
N THR A 156 14.31 0.48 11.26
CA THR A 156 13.15 -0.17 10.65
C THR A 156 12.28 -0.77 11.75
N LEU A 157 10.96 -0.68 11.58
CA LEU A 157 10.00 -1.49 12.31
C LEU A 157 9.12 -2.19 11.28
N GLN A 158 9.01 -3.49 11.41
CA GLN A 158 8.24 -4.35 10.52
C GLN A 158 7.48 -5.35 11.37
N GLU A 159 6.23 -5.55 11.00
CA GLU A 159 5.34 -6.54 11.60
C GLU A 159 4.50 -7.22 10.53
N GLU A 160 3.97 -8.39 10.88
CA GLU A 160 3.04 -9.13 10.05
C GLU A 160 1.82 -9.55 10.87
N MET A 161 0.65 -9.47 10.26
CA MET A 161 -0.58 -9.94 10.86
C MET A 161 -1.45 -10.65 9.81
N THR A 162 -2.16 -11.68 10.25
CA THR A 162 -3.12 -12.41 9.42
C THR A 162 -4.50 -12.37 10.07
N ARG A 163 -5.54 -12.27 9.26
CA ARG A 163 -6.94 -12.39 9.67
C ARG A 163 -7.69 -13.32 8.71
N SER A 164 -8.49 -14.22 9.27
CA SER A 164 -9.39 -15.10 8.52
C SER A 164 -10.81 -14.54 8.53
N LEU A 165 -11.48 -14.61 7.37
CA LEU A 165 -12.86 -14.17 7.22
C LEU A 165 -13.84 -15.03 8.04
N GLU A 166 -13.54 -16.32 8.21
CA GLU A 166 -14.39 -17.28 8.95
C GLU A 166 -14.35 -17.03 10.46
N ALA A 167 -13.24 -16.52 10.98
CA ALA A 167 -13.10 -16.20 12.41
C ALA A 167 -14.00 -15.02 12.81
N GLU A 168 -14.16 -14.03 11.93
CA GLU A 168 -14.97 -12.84 12.22
C GLU A 168 -16.48 -13.05 11.97
N GLU A 169 -16.89 -14.01 11.12
CA GLU A 169 -18.32 -14.38 11.02
C GLU A 169 -18.87 -14.92 12.36
N ASN A 170 -18.01 -15.45 13.24
CA ASN A 170 -18.38 -15.95 14.57
C ASN A 170 -18.36 -14.88 15.69
N GLU A 171 -17.75 -13.70 15.46
CA GLU A 171 -17.70 -12.62 16.46
C GLU A 171 -18.81 -11.56 16.30
N VAL A 172 -19.53 -11.55 15.17
CA VAL A 172 -20.56 -10.54 14.85
C VAL A 172 -21.92 -10.79 15.55
N ASP A 173 -22.05 -11.81 16.40
CA ASP A 173 -23.30 -12.10 17.14
C ASP A 173 -23.49 -11.30 18.45
N CYS A 174 -22.57 -10.41 18.83
CA CYS A 174 -22.67 -9.66 20.09
C CYS A 174 -22.64 -8.14 19.87
N GLY A 175 -23.81 -7.54 19.57
CA GLY A 175 -23.95 -6.08 19.65
C GLY A 175 -25.21 -5.43 19.06
N GLY A 176 -26.13 -6.18 18.46
CA GLY A 176 -27.42 -5.65 18.04
C GLY A 176 -28.43 -5.67 19.19
N GLN A 177 -28.56 -4.58 19.95
CA GLN A 177 -29.75 -4.40 20.79
C GLN A 177 -30.97 -4.21 19.87
N GLU A 178 -31.74 -5.28 19.69
CA GLU A 178 -33.10 -5.21 19.17
C GLU A 178 -34.01 -4.50 20.20
N VAL A 179 -34.56 -3.36 19.80
CA VAL A 179 -35.79 -2.84 20.40
C VAL A 179 -36.74 -2.46 19.27
N GLY A 180 -37.90 -3.12 19.25
CA GLY A 180 -39.12 -2.60 18.63
C GLY A 180 -39.61 -3.36 17.39
N SER A 181 -40.69 -4.10 17.58
CA SER A 181 -41.55 -4.70 16.56
C SER A 181 -42.13 -3.65 15.60
N GLY A 182 -41.89 -3.85 14.30
CA GLY A 182 -42.48 -3.09 13.20
C GLY A 182 -41.90 -3.55 11.86
N GLU A 183 -42.75 -3.67 10.84
CA GLU A 183 -42.50 -4.22 9.48
C GLU A 183 -41.09 -3.98 8.89
N PRO A 184 -40.56 -4.89 8.04
CA PRO A 184 -39.20 -4.79 7.54
C PRO A 184 -39.10 -3.66 6.50
N ALA A 185 -38.75 -2.47 6.97
CA ALA A 185 -38.20 -1.44 6.10
C ALA A 185 -36.92 -2.00 5.46
N ARG A 186 -36.86 -2.03 4.12
CA ARG A 186 -35.61 -2.23 3.37
C ARG A 186 -34.64 -1.10 3.76
N LYS A 187 -33.90 -1.29 4.86
CA LYS A 187 -32.84 -0.37 5.29
C LYS A 187 -31.76 -0.45 4.24
N SER A 188 -31.74 0.49 3.29
CA SER A 188 -30.55 0.73 2.48
C SER A 188 -29.48 1.21 3.46
N ILE A 189 -28.58 0.31 3.86
CA ILE A 189 -27.42 0.68 4.66
C ILE A 189 -26.65 1.69 3.79
N ARG A 190 -26.66 2.96 4.18
CA ARG A 190 -25.81 3.97 3.54
C ARG A 190 -24.39 3.63 3.95
N HIS A 191 -23.67 2.89 3.11
CA HIS A 191 -22.24 2.74 3.28
C HIS A 191 -21.58 4.05 2.86
N ASP A 192 -21.25 4.88 3.84
CA ASP A 192 -20.37 6.04 3.62
C ASP A 192 -18.99 5.50 3.23
N ALA A 193 -18.49 5.89 2.05
CA ALA A 193 -17.19 5.50 1.54
C ALA A 193 -16.05 5.86 2.51
N SER A 194 -16.25 6.85 3.38
CA SER A 194 -15.31 7.21 4.45
C SER A 194 -14.98 6.02 5.37
N THR A 195 -15.94 5.11 5.58
CA THR A 195 -15.80 3.92 6.44
C THR A 195 -14.68 3.00 6.00
N TYR A 196 -14.45 2.91 4.68
CA TYR A 196 -13.42 2.05 4.08
C TYR A 196 -12.33 2.88 3.38
N PHE A 197 -11.97 4.01 3.99
CA PHE A 197 -10.87 4.87 3.54
C PHE A 197 -11.09 5.41 2.11
N GLY A 198 -12.33 5.84 1.82
CA GLY A 198 -12.72 6.42 0.53
C GLY A 198 -13.02 5.38 -0.56
N VAL A 199 -13.29 4.13 -0.18
CA VAL A 199 -13.54 3.03 -1.11
C VAL A 199 -14.99 2.57 -0.96
N HIS A 200 -15.75 2.52 -2.06
CA HIS A 200 -17.08 1.93 -2.03
C HIS A 200 -16.99 0.40 -1.87
N PRO A 201 -17.85 -0.20 -1.03
CA PRO A 201 -17.80 -1.63 -0.72
C PRO A 201 -18.25 -2.54 -1.87
N GLY A 202 -19.00 -1.99 -2.84
CA GLY A 202 -19.71 -2.78 -3.85
C GLY A 202 -20.62 -3.83 -3.21
N SER A 203 -20.60 -5.03 -3.77
CA SER A 203 -21.40 -6.19 -3.32
C SER A 203 -20.71 -7.05 -2.26
N ILE A 204 -19.56 -6.63 -1.74
CA ILE A 204 -18.78 -7.42 -0.76
C ILE A 204 -19.43 -7.33 0.62
N LYS A 205 -19.48 -8.47 1.33
CA LYS A 205 -20.01 -8.54 2.71
C LYS A 205 -19.31 -7.53 3.61
N THR A 206 -20.09 -6.80 4.41
CA THR A 206 -19.60 -5.79 5.35
C THR A 206 -18.60 -6.35 6.36
N GLY A 207 -18.85 -7.55 6.91
CA GLY A 207 -17.93 -8.19 7.86
C GLY A 207 -16.54 -8.46 7.26
N HIS A 208 -16.46 -8.85 5.98
CA HIS A 208 -15.18 -9.03 5.31
C HIS A 208 -14.41 -7.70 5.22
N LEU A 209 -15.07 -6.62 4.82
CA LEU A 209 -14.43 -5.31 4.69
C LEU A 209 -13.98 -4.75 6.05
N GLN A 210 -14.75 -5.02 7.11
CA GLN A 210 -14.38 -4.70 8.49
C GLN A 210 -13.14 -5.50 8.91
N CYS A 211 -13.08 -6.79 8.61
CA CYS A 211 -11.92 -7.64 8.87
C CYS A 211 -10.64 -7.08 8.23
N ALA A 212 -10.67 -6.73 6.94
CA ALA A 212 -9.54 -6.08 6.25
C ALA A 212 -9.17 -4.73 6.89
N ARG A 213 -10.16 -3.90 7.20
CA ARG A 213 -9.95 -2.61 7.86
C ARG A 213 -9.26 -2.78 9.21
N ASN A 214 -9.76 -3.70 10.03
CA ASN A 214 -9.25 -3.97 11.38
C ASN A 214 -7.82 -4.53 11.32
N LEU A 215 -7.52 -5.40 10.35
CA LEU A 215 -6.16 -5.89 10.11
C LEU A 215 -5.17 -4.73 9.94
N GLY A 216 -5.47 -3.79 9.04
CA GLY A 216 -4.60 -2.64 8.80
C GLY A 216 -4.46 -1.71 10.00
N ILE A 217 -5.57 -1.41 10.69
CA ILE A 217 -5.55 -0.57 11.91
C ILE A 217 -4.72 -1.22 13.02
N ASN A 218 -4.94 -2.50 13.29
CA ASN A 218 -4.27 -3.20 14.38
C ASN A 218 -2.76 -3.32 14.12
N LEU A 219 -2.37 -3.64 12.89
CA LEU A 219 -0.96 -3.69 12.50
C LEU A 219 -0.28 -2.31 12.64
N ALA A 220 -0.98 -1.23 12.29
CA ALA A 220 -0.47 0.12 12.49
C ALA A 220 -0.31 0.47 13.97
N HIS A 221 -1.27 0.11 14.83
CA HIS A 221 -1.18 0.30 16.27
C HIS A 221 0.01 -0.45 16.89
N GLU A 222 0.29 -1.67 16.43
CA GLU A 222 1.46 -2.43 16.88
C GLU A 222 2.77 -1.68 16.55
N LEU A 223 2.90 -1.20 15.31
CA LEU A 223 4.08 -0.39 14.93
C LEU A 223 4.16 0.93 15.70
N ILE A 224 3.04 1.59 15.97
CA ILE A 224 2.99 2.81 16.78
C ILE A 224 3.48 2.54 18.20
N ALA A 225 3.02 1.45 18.83
CA ALA A 225 3.45 1.03 20.16
C ALA A 225 4.96 0.77 20.23
N ARG A 226 5.55 0.28 19.12
CA ARG A 226 7.00 0.07 18.96
C ARG A 226 7.77 1.34 18.58
N GLY A 227 7.11 2.48 18.40
CA GLY A 227 7.76 3.78 18.15
C GLY A 227 7.82 4.23 16.70
N ALA A 228 7.00 3.69 15.80
CA ALA A 228 6.98 4.06 14.38
C ALA A 228 6.81 5.56 14.12
N LEU A 229 6.00 6.25 14.93
CA LEU A 229 5.77 7.69 14.78
C LEU A 229 7.04 8.51 14.98
N LYS A 230 7.97 8.05 15.83
CA LYS A 230 9.27 8.69 16.02
C LYS A 230 10.10 8.62 14.73
N ILE A 231 10.21 7.44 14.13
CA ILE A 231 10.92 7.24 12.86
C ILE A 231 10.30 8.12 11.76
N MET A 232 8.97 8.11 11.63
CA MET A 232 8.24 8.86 10.61
C MET A 232 8.35 10.39 10.79
N SER A 233 8.33 10.88 12.04
CA SER A 233 8.46 12.32 12.32
C SER A 233 9.84 12.87 11.94
N VAL A 234 10.91 12.13 12.24
CA VAL A 234 12.28 12.48 11.82
C VAL A 234 12.35 12.53 10.29
N ALA A 235 11.84 11.50 9.61
CA ALA A 235 11.79 11.47 8.15
C ALA A 235 11.05 12.69 7.57
N LYS A 236 9.89 13.05 8.14
CA LYS A 236 9.10 14.22 7.70
C LYS A 236 9.85 15.54 7.88
N GLN A 237 10.55 15.71 9.00
CA GLN A 237 11.36 16.91 9.25
C GLN A 237 12.51 17.03 8.24
N THR A 238 13.23 15.94 7.97
CA THR A 238 14.32 15.94 6.98
C THR A 238 13.82 16.26 5.58
N ILE A 239 12.66 15.71 5.17
CA ILE A 239 12.04 16.03 3.87
C ILE A 239 11.73 17.52 3.77
N ASN A 240 11.14 18.11 4.82
CA ASN A 240 10.77 19.53 4.83
C ASN A 240 11.97 20.48 4.95
N ALA A 241 13.10 20.01 5.48
CA ALA A 241 14.33 20.78 5.60
C ALA A 241 15.18 20.78 4.32
N THR A 242 14.85 19.92 3.36
CA THR A 242 15.55 19.88 2.06
C THR A 242 14.91 20.90 1.13
N PRO A 243 15.66 21.91 0.63
CA PRO A 243 15.11 22.98 -0.20
C PRO A 243 14.58 22.51 -1.57
#